data_AF-A0A3R6MFQ5-F1
#
_entry.id   AF-A0A3R6MFQ5-F1
#
_cell.length_a   1.000
_cell.length_b   1.000
_cell.length_c   1.000
_cell.angle_alpha   90.00
_cell.angle_beta   90.00
_cell.angle_gamma   90.00
#
_symmetry.space_group_name_H-M   'P 1'
#
loop_
_entity.id
_entity.type
_entity.pdbx_description
1 polymer ?
#
loop_
_entity_poly.entity_id
_entity_poly.type
_entity_poly.pdbx_seq_one_letter_code
_entity_poly.pdbx_strand_id
1 'polypeptide(L)'
;MEKSSLDYREKLYSQIQEEYGKLVYTYTCHFKMADRLSKRNFWIKWGQIGLSAISTGGFLGVLISNEQILLWAGGLCSTALLALTSYLKDKDISTEKTDHIKTANKLWKVREKYLSLLTDFDEISIEEIVRKRDELLDESSEIYCAAPLTDGKSYAAAQAALKTNEEQFFTQEELNRMLPAHLRKK
;
A
#
# COMPACT_ATOMS: atom_id res chain seq x y z
N MET A 1 -33.92 12.35 -27.41
CA MET A 1 -32.72 12.98 -26.80
C MET A 1 -32.63 12.66 -25.32
N GLU A 2 -33.68 12.91 -24.54
CA GLU A 2 -33.72 12.75 -23.08
C GLU A 2 -33.34 11.35 -22.54
N LYS A 3 -33.81 10.27 -23.19
CA LYS A 3 -33.45 8.89 -22.82
C LYS A 3 -31.96 8.57 -23.04
N SER A 4 -31.33 9.19 -24.04
CA SER A 4 -29.91 9.00 -24.34
C SER A 4 -29.01 9.78 -23.38
N SER A 5 -29.45 10.95 -22.90
CA SER A 5 -28.71 11.72 -21.90
C SER A 5 -28.80 11.08 -20.52
N LEU A 6 -29.93 10.48 -20.16
CA LEU A 6 -30.09 9.70 -18.92
C LEU A 6 -29.19 8.46 -18.91
N ASP A 7 -29.18 7.67 -19.99
CA ASP A 7 -28.29 6.52 -20.14
C ASP A 7 -26.80 6.90 -20.05
N TYR A 8 -26.41 8.03 -20.65
CA TYR A 8 -25.03 8.52 -20.54
C TYR A 8 -24.67 8.96 -19.11
N ARG A 9 -25.60 9.63 -18.42
CA ARG A 9 -25.40 10.05 -17.03
C ARG A 9 -25.24 8.86 -16.09
N GLU A 10 -26.02 7.79 -16.26
CA GLU A 10 -25.85 6.55 -15.50
C GLU A 10 -24.50 5.87 -15.75
N LYS A 11 -24.04 5.86 -17.01
CA LYS A 11 -22.70 5.34 -17.36
C LYS A 11 -21.59 6.14 -16.69
N LEU A 12 -21.69 7.47 -16.66
CA LEU A 12 -20.74 8.34 -15.96
C LEU A 12 -20.72 8.05 -14.46
N TYR A 13 -21.88 7.89 -13.84
CA TYR A 13 -21.95 7.56 -12.41
C TYR A 13 -21.21 6.25 -12.14
N SER A 14 -21.52 5.19 -12.90
CA SER A 14 -20.89 3.88 -12.73
C SER A 14 -19.38 3.93 -12.95
N GLN A 15 -18.91 4.69 -13.95
CA GLN A 15 -17.49 4.90 -14.18
C GLN A 15 -16.80 5.55 -12.96
N ILE A 16 -17.36 6.64 -12.43
CA ILE A 16 -16.81 7.35 -11.27
C ILE A 16 -16.84 6.45 -10.02
N GLN A 17 -17.87 5.63 -9.88
CA GLN A 17 -18.00 4.65 -8.80
C GLN A 17 -16.89 3.59 -8.86
N GLU A 18 -16.58 3.08 -10.05
CA GLU A 18 -15.52 2.12 -10.28
C GLU A 18 -14.13 2.72 -10.00
N GLU A 19 -13.86 3.93 -10.51
CA GLU A 19 -12.60 4.65 -10.25
C GLU A 19 -12.41 4.96 -8.76
N TYR A 20 -13.48 5.34 -8.05
CA TYR A 20 -13.46 5.43 -6.59
C TYR A 20 -13.04 4.11 -5.94
N GLY A 21 -13.61 2.98 -6.38
CA GLY A 21 -13.25 1.65 -5.90
C GLY A 21 -11.76 1.32 -6.13
N LYS A 22 -11.23 1.61 -7.33
CA LYS A 22 -9.81 1.39 -7.67
C LYS A 22 -8.90 2.18 -6.74
N LEU A 23 -9.25 3.43 -6.47
CA LEU A 23 -8.53 4.27 -5.50
C LEU A 23 -8.61 3.71 -4.09
N VAL A 24 -9.80 3.26 -3.65
CA VAL A 24 -9.99 2.61 -2.34
C VAL A 24 -9.03 1.45 -2.15
N TYR A 25 -8.96 0.58 -3.15
CA TYR A 25 -8.06 -0.57 -3.14
C TYR A 25 -6.60 -0.12 -3.10
N THR A 26 -6.21 0.79 -3.99
CA THR A 26 -4.80 1.15 -4.15
C THR A 26 -4.24 1.90 -2.94
N TYR A 27 -4.98 2.83 -2.35
CA TYR A 27 -4.54 3.50 -1.12
C TYR A 27 -4.40 2.49 0.03
N THR A 28 -5.33 1.53 0.12
CA THR A 28 -5.31 0.49 1.15
C THR A 28 -4.09 -0.41 0.99
N CYS A 29 -3.75 -0.79 -0.24
CA CYS A 29 -2.56 -1.57 -0.56
C CYS A 29 -1.28 -0.89 -0.10
N HIS A 30 -1.10 0.40 -0.39
CA HIS A 30 0.06 1.16 0.09
C HIS A 30 0.12 1.24 1.62
N PHE A 31 -1.01 1.43 2.30
CA PHE A 31 -1.06 1.41 3.76
C PHE A 31 -0.67 0.04 4.34
N LYS A 32 -1.17 -1.06 3.76
CA LYS A 32 -0.80 -2.42 4.17
C LYS A 32 0.68 -2.71 3.89
N MET A 33 1.24 -2.20 2.80
CA MET A 33 2.67 -2.35 2.51
C MET A 33 3.52 -1.63 3.57
N ALA A 34 3.17 -0.39 3.91
CA ALA A 34 3.83 0.37 4.97
C ALA A 34 3.76 -0.34 6.33
N ASP A 35 2.63 -0.95 6.68
CA ASP A 35 2.47 -1.76 7.91
C ASP A 35 3.36 -3.01 7.89
N ARG A 36 3.40 -3.76 6.78
CA ARG A 36 4.29 -4.92 6.61
C ARG A 36 5.76 -4.54 6.75
N LEU A 37 6.19 -3.45 6.11
CA LEU A 37 7.55 -2.93 6.22
C LEU A 37 7.88 -2.54 7.67
N SER A 38 6.92 -1.91 8.37
CA SER A 38 7.07 -1.54 9.78
C SER A 38 7.26 -2.76 10.68
N LYS A 39 6.44 -3.81 10.50
CA LYS A 39 6.54 -5.07 11.25
C LYS A 39 7.85 -5.80 10.95
N ARG A 40 8.27 -5.86 9.68
CA ARG A 40 9.55 -6.45 9.28
C ARG A 40 10.72 -5.73 9.96
N ASN A 41 10.73 -4.40 9.92
CA ASN A 41 11.76 -3.59 10.56
C ASN A 41 11.80 -3.79 12.08
N PHE A 42 10.64 -3.89 12.72
CA PHE A 42 10.54 -4.17 14.15
C PHE A 42 11.21 -5.50 14.52
N TRP A 43 10.86 -6.60 13.84
CA TRP A 43 11.44 -7.92 14.11
C TRP A 43 12.95 -7.97 13.83
N ILE A 44 13.40 -7.32 12.76
CA ILE A 44 14.83 -7.21 12.44
C ILE A 44 15.59 -6.52 13.59
N LYS A 45 15.09 -5.38 14.07
CA LYS A 45 15.73 -4.63 15.17
C LYS A 45 15.78 -5.44 16.46
N TRP A 46 14.69 -6.14 16.79
CA TRP A 46 14.66 -7.04 17.94
C TRP A 46 15.64 -8.22 17.79
N GLY A 47 15.77 -8.78 16.59
CA GLY A 47 16.78 -9.78 16.28
C GLY A 47 18.21 -9.25 16.50
N GLN A 48 18.51 -8.03 16.05
CA GLN A 48 19.81 -7.39 16.30
C GLN A 48 20.10 -7.20 17.79
N ILE A 49 19.10 -6.76 18.57
CA ILE A 49 19.24 -6.61 20.03
C ILE A 49 19.51 -7.97 20.68
N GLY A 50 18.77 -9.01 20.31
CA GLY A 50 18.96 -10.36 20.84
C GLY A 50 20.34 -10.92 20.52
N LEU A 51 20.76 -10.85 19.25
CA LEU A 51 22.10 -11.29 18.83
C LEU A 51 23.21 -10.51 19.53
N SER A 52 23.03 -9.20 19.70
CA SER A 52 23.99 -8.34 20.43
C SER A 52 24.09 -8.74 21.90
N ALA A 53 22.97 -8.94 22.58
CA ALA A 53 22.95 -9.36 23.98
C ALA A 53 23.63 -10.71 24.20
N ILE A 54 23.36 -11.71 23.34
CA ILE A 54 24.01 -13.03 23.41
C ILE A 54 25.51 -12.90 23.10
N SER A 55 25.89 -12.05 22.15
CA SER A 55 27.30 -11.82 21.81
C SER A 55 28.06 -11.22 23.00
N THR A 56 27.58 -10.10 23.54
CA THR A 56 28.21 -9.44 24.69
C THR A 56 28.18 -10.32 25.94
N GLY A 57 27.05 -10.96 26.22
CA GLY A 57 26.90 -11.87 27.35
C GLY A 57 27.79 -13.11 27.24
N GLY A 58 27.92 -13.69 26.05
CA GLY A 58 28.82 -14.80 25.76
C GLY A 58 30.27 -14.43 26.03
N PHE A 59 30.75 -13.30 25.51
CA PHE A 59 32.13 -12.86 25.75
C PHE A 59 32.41 -12.52 27.22
N LEU A 60 31.50 -11.83 27.92
CA LEU A 60 31.65 -11.55 29.34
C LEU A 60 31.59 -12.83 30.19
N GLY A 61 30.73 -13.77 29.81
CA GLY A 61 30.60 -15.05 30.48
C GLY A 61 31.88 -15.87 30.43
N VAL A 62 32.58 -15.90 29.27
CA VAL A 62 33.90 -16.55 29.15
C VAL A 62 34.90 -16.00 30.16
N LEU A 63 34.91 -14.67 30.38
CA LEU A 63 35.86 -14.05 31.34
C LEU A 63 35.63 -14.50 32.79
N ILE A 64 34.40 -14.89 33.14
CA ILE A 64 34.03 -15.27 34.50
C ILE A 64 34.10 -16.78 34.70
N SER A 65 33.59 -17.56 33.75
CA SER A 65 33.45 -19.03 33.88
C SER A 65 34.51 -19.83 33.15
N ASN A 66 35.31 -19.21 32.28
CA ASN A 66 36.29 -19.86 31.40
C ASN A 66 35.68 -20.98 30.52
N GLU A 67 34.38 -20.91 30.23
CA GLU A 67 33.69 -21.92 29.43
C GLU A 67 33.77 -21.66 27.93
N GLN A 68 34.34 -22.61 27.21
CA GLN A 68 34.57 -22.52 25.77
C GLN A 68 33.27 -22.49 24.94
N ILE A 69 32.16 -23.02 25.47
CA ILE A 69 30.84 -22.99 24.83
C ILE A 69 30.33 -21.55 24.67
N LEU A 70 30.57 -20.69 25.65
CA LEU A 70 30.17 -19.28 25.62
C LEU A 70 30.94 -18.48 24.57
N LEU A 71 32.20 -18.86 24.31
CA LEU A 71 33.03 -18.26 23.28
C LEU A 71 32.49 -18.54 21.88
N TRP A 72 32.12 -19.80 21.61
CA TRP A 72 31.51 -20.19 20.34
C TRP A 72 30.13 -19.55 20.14
N ALA A 73 29.30 -19.52 21.17
CA ALA A 73 27.99 -18.86 21.12
C ALA A 73 28.11 -17.36 20.84
N GLY A 74 29.02 -16.66 21.54
CA GLY A 74 29.25 -15.23 21.33
C GLY A 74 29.84 -14.91 19.96
N GLY A 75 30.79 -15.71 19.49
CA GLY A 75 31.40 -15.57 18.16
C GLY A 75 30.39 -15.75 17.01
N LEU A 76 29.61 -16.84 17.04
CA LEU A 76 28.60 -17.12 16.02
C LEU A 76 27.49 -16.04 15.98
N CYS A 77 27.01 -15.61 17.15
CA CYS A 77 26.02 -14.54 17.22
C CYS A 77 26.56 -13.20 16.70
N SER A 78 27.84 -12.90 16.96
CA SER A 78 28.50 -11.69 16.47
C SER A 78 28.64 -11.71 14.95
N THR A 79 29.04 -12.85 14.37
CA THR A 79 29.12 -13.01 12.91
C THR A 79 27.74 -12.88 12.26
N ALA A 80 26.71 -13.51 12.84
CA ALA A 80 25.34 -13.38 12.35
C ALA A 80 24.83 -11.94 12.44
N LEU A 81 25.11 -11.22 13.54
CA LEU A 81 24.77 -9.81 13.71
C LEU A 81 25.45 -8.93 12.66
N LEU A 82 26.73 -9.18 12.38
CA LEU A 82 27.49 -8.46 11.37
C LEU A 82 26.90 -8.70 9.97
N ALA A 83 26.61 -9.96 9.61
CA ALA A 83 26.00 -10.31 8.34
C ALA A 83 24.63 -9.64 8.15
N LEU A 84 23.77 -9.70 9.18
CA LEU A 84 22.45 -9.07 9.18
C LEU A 84 22.56 -7.54 9.03
N THR A 85 23.45 -6.90 9.80
CA THR A 85 23.65 -5.45 9.75
C THR A 85 24.22 -5.01 8.40
N SER A 86 25.12 -5.79 7.82
CA SER A 86 25.71 -5.53 6.50
C SER A 86 24.66 -5.63 5.40
N TYR A 87 23.80 -6.66 5.44
CA TYR A 87 22.70 -6.82 4.49
C TYR A 87 21.69 -5.67 4.53
N LEU A 88 21.46 -5.08 5.71
CA LEU A 88 20.50 -3.99 5.89
C LEU A 88 21.10 -2.61 5.60
N LYS A 89 22.43 -2.49 5.55
CA LYS A 89 23.14 -1.22 5.37
C LYS A 89 22.65 -0.45 4.15
N ASP A 90 22.42 -1.16 3.05
CA ASP A 90 22.00 -0.56 1.78
C ASP A 90 20.47 -0.60 1.57
N LYS A 91 19.70 -1.12 2.54
CA LYS A 91 18.24 -1.21 2.47
C LYS A 91 17.57 -0.13 3.28
N ASP A 92 17.09 0.90 2.60
CA ASP A 92 16.32 1.96 3.26
C ASP A 92 14.83 1.61 3.41
N ILE A 93 14.57 0.67 4.33
CA ILE A 93 13.20 0.25 4.70
C ILE A 93 12.38 1.44 5.23
N SER A 94 13.05 2.44 5.83
CA SER A 94 12.37 3.60 6.41
C SER A 94 11.89 4.56 5.32
N THR A 95 12.72 4.81 4.31
CA THR A 95 12.34 5.59 3.13
C THR A 95 11.27 4.87 2.32
N GLU A 96 11.44 3.57 2.03
CA GLU A 96 10.42 2.75 1.33
C GLU A 96 9.05 2.82 2.03
N LYS A 97 9.02 2.67 3.36
CA LYS A 97 7.79 2.83 4.16
C LYS A 97 7.20 4.23 4.02
N THR A 98 8.05 5.25 4.14
CA THR A 98 7.62 6.66 4.08
C THR A 98 7.03 7.00 2.72
N ASP A 99 7.60 6.49 1.65
CA ASP A 99 7.12 6.71 0.29
C ASP A 99 5.75 6.06 0.08
N HIS A 100 5.54 4.83 0.55
CA HIS A 100 4.21 4.22 0.55
C HIS A 100 3.17 5.01 1.35
N ILE A 101 3.52 5.53 2.54
CA ILE A 101 2.60 6.38 3.34
C ILE A 101 2.27 7.68 2.59
N LYS A 102 3.28 8.33 2.00
CA LYS A 102 3.08 9.56 1.20
C LYS A 102 2.14 9.30 0.02
N THR A 103 2.36 8.22 -0.73
CA THR A 103 1.49 7.83 -1.84
C THR A 103 0.08 7.53 -1.37
N ALA A 104 -0.09 6.76 -0.28
CA ALA A 104 -1.41 6.49 0.30
C ALA A 104 -2.16 7.77 0.68
N ASN A 105 -1.49 8.74 1.31
CA ASN A 105 -2.10 10.01 1.69
C ASN A 105 -2.52 10.85 0.47
N LYS A 106 -1.70 10.86 -0.59
CA LYS A 106 -2.06 11.53 -1.85
C LYS A 106 -3.30 10.89 -2.49
N LEU A 107 -3.32 9.55 -2.60
CA LEU A 107 -4.45 8.80 -3.14
C LEU A 107 -5.71 8.97 -2.29
N TRP A 108 -5.58 9.03 -0.96
CA TRP A 108 -6.70 9.28 -0.06
C TRP A 108 -7.38 10.62 -0.38
N LYS A 109 -6.61 11.68 -0.63
CA LYS A 109 -7.18 12.98 -1.01
C LYS A 109 -7.99 12.89 -2.30
N VAL A 110 -7.49 12.19 -3.32
CA VAL A 110 -8.21 12.03 -4.59
C VAL A 110 -9.46 11.17 -4.41
N ARG A 111 -9.36 10.09 -3.62
CA ARG A 111 -10.52 9.26 -3.24
C ARG A 111 -11.64 10.10 -2.61
N GLU A 112 -11.31 10.99 -1.67
CA GLU A 112 -12.32 11.85 -1.05
C GLU A 112 -12.95 12.82 -2.06
N LYS A 113 -12.18 13.34 -3.03
CA LYS A 113 -12.74 14.17 -4.11
C LYS A 113 -13.70 13.38 -5.01
N TYR A 114 -13.40 12.13 -5.34
CA TYR A 114 -14.33 11.24 -6.05
C TYR A 114 -15.60 11.00 -5.25
N LEU A 115 -15.49 10.82 -3.93
CA LEU A 115 -16.66 10.66 -3.06
C LEU A 115 -17.54 11.91 -3.05
N SER A 116 -16.94 13.09 -2.97
CA SER A 116 -17.66 14.36 -3.09
C SER A 116 -18.34 14.48 -4.45
N LEU A 117 -17.65 14.13 -5.54
CA LEU A 117 -18.22 14.15 -6.89
C LEU A 117 -19.41 13.19 -7.04
N LEU A 118 -19.36 12.00 -6.43
CA LEU A 118 -20.48 11.06 -6.40
C LEU A 118 -21.67 11.61 -5.59
N THR A 119 -21.40 12.38 -4.53
CA THR A 119 -22.43 12.98 -3.67
C THR A 119 -23.14 14.13 -4.39
N ASP A 120 -22.37 15.00 -5.04
CA ASP A 120 -22.90 16.16 -5.78
C ASP A 120 -23.44 15.78 -7.16
N PHE A 121 -23.35 14.49 -7.55
CA PHE A 121 -23.50 14.04 -8.93
C PHE A 121 -24.82 14.47 -9.55
N ASP A 122 -25.94 14.39 -8.81
CA ASP A 122 -27.27 14.74 -9.31
C ASP A 122 -27.53 16.25 -9.36
N GLU A 123 -26.70 17.05 -8.69
CA GLU A 123 -26.87 18.50 -8.55
C GLU A 123 -26.09 19.31 -9.60
N ILE A 124 -25.22 18.66 -10.38
CA ILE A 124 -24.33 19.32 -11.35
C ILE A 124 -24.59 18.88 -12.80
N SER A 125 -24.16 19.70 -13.76
CA SER A 125 -24.35 19.42 -15.18
C SER A 125 -23.45 18.28 -15.67
N ILE A 126 -23.82 17.64 -16.80
CA ILE A 126 -23.01 16.57 -17.40
C ILE A 126 -21.62 17.09 -17.79
N GLU A 127 -21.56 18.32 -18.29
CA GLU A 127 -20.30 18.97 -18.68
C GLU A 127 -19.38 19.17 -17.47
N GLU A 128 -19.93 19.55 -16.32
CA GLU A 128 -19.17 19.70 -15.07
C GLU A 128 -18.71 18.35 -14.51
N ILE A 129 -19.55 17.31 -14.58
CA ILE A 129 -19.19 15.94 -14.18
C ILE A 129 -17.99 15.46 -14.99
N VAL A 130 -18.06 15.59 -16.32
CA VAL A 130 -17.00 15.15 -17.23
C VAL A 130 -15.70 15.88 -16.92
N ARG A 131 -15.75 17.21 -16.78
CA ARG A 131 -14.56 18.01 -16.44
C ARG A 131 -13.93 17.57 -15.12
N LYS A 132 -14.72 17.46 -14.04
CA LYS A 132 -14.21 17.05 -12.72
C LYS A 132 -13.66 15.63 -12.76
N ARG A 133 -14.32 14.70 -13.45
CA ARG A 133 -13.83 13.32 -13.64
C ARG A 133 -12.45 13.34 -14.30
N ASP A 134 -12.29 14.10 -15.38
CA ASP A 134 -11.04 14.14 -16.14
C ASP A 134 -9.90 14.77 -15.31
N GLU A 135 -10.18 15.86 -14.58
CA GLU A 135 -9.24 16.46 -13.62
C GLU A 135 -8.77 15.46 -12.54
N LEU A 136 -9.68 14.63 -12.02
CA LEU A 136 -9.35 13.62 -11.01
C LEU A 136 -8.58 12.43 -11.58
N LEU A 137 -8.85 12.07 -12.84
CA LEU A 137 -8.08 11.03 -13.56
C LEU A 137 -6.64 11.48 -13.78
N ASP A 138 -6.44 12.74 -14.19
CA ASP A 138 -5.11 13.32 -14.38
C ASP A 138 -4.34 13.39 -13.04
N GLU A 139 -4.96 13.88 -11.97
CA GLU A 139 -4.35 13.92 -10.63
C GLU A 139 -3.98 12.51 -10.13
N SER A 140 -4.84 11.51 -10.40
CA SER A 140 -4.55 10.11 -10.07
C SER A 140 -3.35 9.57 -10.85
N SER A 141 -3.30 9.85 -12.15
CA SER A 141 -2.24 9.42 -13.05
C SER A 141 -0.86 9.96 -12.62
N GLU A 142 -0.79 11.24 -12.22
CA GLU A 142 0.44 11.82 -11.70
C GLU A 142 0.95 11.11 -10.44
N ILE A 143 0.03 10.74 -9.53
CA ILE A 143 0.38 9.99 -8.31
C ILE A 143 0.89 8.59 -8.67
N TYR A 144 0.25 7.92 -9.61
CA TYR A 144 0.67 6.59 -10.07
C TYR A 144 2.04 6.62 -10.76
N CYS A 145 2.32 7.63 -11.59
CA CYS A 145 3.62 7.80 -12.22
C CYS A 145 4.76 7.99 -11.21
N ALA A 146 4.47 8.61 -10.06
CA ALA A 146 5.43 8.84 -8.99
C ALA A 146 5.46 7.71 -7.93
N ALA A 147 4.61 6.68 -8.06
CA ALA A 147 4.57 5.57 -7.12
C ALA A 147 5.79 4.65 -7.28
N PRO A 148 6.26 4.00 -6.19
CA PRO A 148 7.40 3.08 -6.27
C PRO A 148 7.17 1.95 -7.28
N LEU A 149 8.20 1.71 -8.12
CA LEU A 149 8.16 0.82 -9.28
C LEU A 149 8.08 -0.67 -8.93
N THR A 150 7.67 -1.45 -9.92
CA THR A 150 7.46 -2.90 -9.85
C THR A 150 8.40 -3.67 -10.79
N ASP A 151 8.58 -4.97 -10.56
CA ASP A 151 9.49 -5.88 -11.30
C ASP A 151 8.74 -6.93 -12.15
N GLY A 152 9.45 -7.78 -12.90
CA GLY A 152 8.82 -8.80 -13.76
C GLY A 152 7.95 -9.83 -13.01
N LYS A 153 8.25 -10.10 -11.74
CA LYS A 153 7.37 -10.93 -10.89
C LYS A 153 6.07 -10.20 -10.57
N SER A 154 6.15 -8.90 -10.37
CA SER A 154 5.00 -8.04 -10.17
C SER A 154 4.11 -7.95 -11.42
N TYR A 155 4.69 -8.01 -12.63
CA TYR A 155 3.90 -8.09 -13.87
C TYR A 155 3.10 -9.41 -13.96
N ALA A 156 3.74 -10.55 -13.67
CA ALA A 156 3.05 -11.85 -13.66
C ALA A 156 1.96 -11.91 -12.57
N ALA A 157 2.25 -11.35 -11.39
CA ALA A 157 1.29 -11.22 -10.31
C ALA A 157 0.12 -10.30 -10.70
N ALA A 158 0.39 -9.16 -11.35
CA ALA A 158 -0.64 -8.26 -11.87
C ALA A 158 -1.50 -8.94 -12.93
N GLN A 159 -0.92 -9.72 -13.84
CA GLN A 159 -1.70 -10.45 -14.83
C GLN A 159 -2.63 -11.48 -14.18
N ALA A 160 -2.16 -12.23 -13.18
CA ALA A 160 -2.99 -13.16 -12.42
C ALA A 160 -4.09 -12.42 -11.64
N ALA A 161 -3.74 -11.32 -10.97
CA ALA A 161 -4.64 -10.47 -10.21
C ALA A 161 -5.76 -9.88 -11.08
N LEU A 162 -5.44 -9.41 -12.28
CA LEU A 162 -6.40 -8.80 -13.21
C LEU A 162 -7.30 -9.82 -13.89
N LYS A 163 -6.76 -10.98 -14.29
CA LYS A 163 -7.52 -11.98 -15.06
C LYS A 163 -8.27 -13.00 -14.20
N THR A 164 -7.77 -13.29 -13.01
CA THR A 164 -8.27 -14.39 -12.17
C THR A 164 -8.91 -13.89 -10.89
N ASN A 165 -8.36 -12.82 -10.30
CA ASN A 165 -8.82 -12.29 -9.02
C ASN A 165 -9.62 -10.99 -9.17
N GLU A 166 -9.78 -10.49 -10.40
CA GLU A 166 -10.54 -9.27 -10.73
C GLU A 166 -10.14 -8.04 -9.90
N GLU A 167 -8.87 -7.90 -9.46
CA GLU A 167 -8.44 -6.87 -8.48
C GLU A 167 -8.58 -5.39 -8.91
N GLN A 168 -8.96 -5.14 -10.16
CA GLN A 168 -9.26 -3.79 -10.69
C GLN A 168 -10.71 -3.63 -11.15
N PHE A 169 -11.52 -4.67 -11.02
CA PHE A 169 -12.96 -4.64 -11.31
C PHE A 169 -13.72 -4.83 -10.01
N PHE A 170 -14.93 -4.29 -9.96
CA PHE A 170 -15.76 -4.42 -8.77
C PHE A 170 -17.15 -4.89 -9.16
N THR A 171 -17.67 -5.83 -8.38
CA THR A 171 -19.10 -6.13 -8.37
C THR A 171 -19.88 -4.96 -7.75
N GLN A 172 -21.17 -4.86 -8.07
CA GLN A 172 -22.01 -3.81 -7.49
C GLN A 172 -22.10 -3.95 -5.96
N GLU A 173 -22.11 -5.19 -5.45
CA GLU A 173 -22.09 -5.51 -4.03
C GLU A 173 -20.82 -5.01 -3.34
N GLU A 174 -19.66 -5.15 -3.96
CA GLU A 174 -18.39 -4.66 -3.41
C GLU A 174 -18.35 -3.14 -3.37
N LEU A 175 -18.76 -2.47 -4.45
CA LEU A 175 -18.88 -1.01 -4.47
C LEU A 175 -19.81 -0.51 -3.38
N ASN A 176 -20.97 -1.17 -3.21
CA ASN A 176 -21.92 -0.82 -2.15
C ASN A 176 -21.34 -0.97 -0.74
N ARG A 177 -20.48 -1.96 -0.50
CA ARG A 177 -19.81 -2.12 0.79
C ARG A 177 -18.81 -1.00 1.08
N MET A 178 -18.17 -0.46 0.04
CA MET A 178 -17.19 0.62 0.16
C MET A 178 -17.85 2.00 0.30
N LEU A 179 -19.04 2.17 -0.28
CA LEU A 179 -19.72 3.46 -0.34
C LEU A 179 -20.59 3.75 0.89
N PRO A 180 -20.78 5.04 1.23
CA PRO A 180 -21.82 5.50 2.15
C PRO A 180 -23.21 5.03 1.72
N ALA A 181 -24.10 4.83 2.68
CA ALA A 181 -25.43 4.24 2.46
C ALA A 181 -26.26 4.93 1.36
N HIS A 182 -26.14 6.25 1.22
CA HIS A 182 -26.89 7.04 0.25
C HIS A 182 -26.38 6.93 -1.20
N LEU A 183 -25.17 6.39 -1.42
CA LEU A 183 -24.58 6.17 -2.74
C LEU A 183 -24.65 4.70 -3.20
N ARG A 184 -25.33 3.84 -2.44
CA ARG A 184 -25.43 2.42 -2.75
C ARG A 184 -26.55 2.18 -3.76
N LYS A 185 -26.28 1.39 -4.79
CA LYS A 185 -27.30 0.90 -5.73
C LYS A 185 -27.95 -0.37 -5.19
N LYS A 186 -29.20 -0.62 -5.56
CA LYS A 186 -29.88 -1.88 -5.22
C LYS A 186 -29.42 -3.01 -6.12
#